data_AF-N2AAZ3-F1
#
_entry.id   AF-N2AAZ3-F1
#
_cell.length_a   1.000
_cell.length_b   1.000
_cell.length_c   1.000
_cell.angle_alpha   90.00
_cell.angle_beta   90.00
_cell.angle_gamma   90.00
#
_symmetry.space_group_name_H-M   'P 1'
#
loop_
_entity.id
_entity.type
_entity.pdbx_description
1 polymer ?
#
loop_
_entity_poly.entity_id
_entity_poly.type
_entity_poly.pdbx_seq_one_letter_code
_entity_poly.pdbx_strand_id
1 'polypeptide(L)'
;MQPLLNKDLSFSVLPKGLDFFVKIKELLESVKNKLQSRIQSMENRKSEIFQDSKYKNLLSLIDDIEKKSKNTNEVIAYLDDLYISKDRLISDIENKKQDVAQMKAINQANLIQILNTQYKKLNEIISVFQLSQKDFSEEKIITISNLQKQYSDLLEKEKNENEKLAVQVKNIVINSEWRDVLNSAQRYYNSQKQTQPVLGNRCILCGNEIGQEQEQFISMCFSHLKEGANSKKRLVKENLNKQMPLERHLSWSESDKEIFDENKKVLVGKIESILNLIETNTIIFKSCVNENKILDVKYTIDFSSIIIEIKNAMNEISKKLDMLSKSNGEIYLKKLVDI
;
A
#
# COMPACT_ATOMS: atom_id res chain seq x y z
N MET A 1 16.96 -118.05 31.31
CA MET A 1 16.73 -118.50 29.93
C MET A 1 15.95 -119.79 29.98
N GLN A 2 14.68 -119.77 29.59
CA GLN A 2 13.83 -120.93 29.24
C GLN A 2 12.39 -120.40 28.99
N PRO A 3 11.60 -121.04 28.11
CA PRO A 3 10.21 -120.68 27.92
C PRO A 3 9.42 -121.07 29.19
N LEU A 4 8.59 -120.15 29.70
CA LEU A 4 7.71 -120.44 30.83
C LEU A 4 6.50 -121.24 30.33
N LEU A 5 6.66 -122.56 30.26
CA LEU A 5 5.56 -123.52 30.30
C LEU A 5 5.06 -123.59 31.75
N ASN A 6 3.77 -123.30 31.96
CA ASN A 6 3.11 -123.66 33.21
C ASN A 6 2.93 -125.20 33.27
N LYS A 7 2.84 -125.74 34.49
CA LYS A 7 2.82 -127.19 34.79
C LYS A 7 1.62 -127.96 34.22
N ASP A 8 0.69 -127.26 33.59
CA ASP A 8 -0.57 -127.74 33.03
C ASP A 8 -0.65 -127.62 31.49
N LEU A 9 0.48 -127.35 30.80
CA LEU A 9 0.55 -127.27 29.33
C LEU A 9 -0.38 -126.21 28.68
N SER A 10 -0.89 -125.25 29.46
CA SER A 10 -1.71 -124.15 28.94
C SER A 10 -0.84 -122.98 28.45
N PHE A 11 -1.02 -122.59 27.19
CA PHE A 11 -0.45 -121.36 26.62
C PHE A 11 -1.25 -120.16 27.15
N SER A 12 -0.70 -119.42 28.11
CA SER A 12 -1.20 -118.07 28.45
C SER A 12 -0.52 -117.04 27.55
N VAL A 13 -0.92 -116.99 26.28
CA VAL A 13 -0.67 -115.82 25.42
C VAL A 13 -1.99 -115.13 25.21
N LEU A 14 -2.42 -114.34 26.20
CA LEU A 14 -3.27 -113.19 25.91
C LEU A 14 -2.32 -112.01 25.67
N PRO A 15 -2.11 -111.61 24.41
CA PRO A 15 -1.12 -110.59 24.10
C PRO A 15 -1.67 -109.24 24.55
N LYS A 16 -0.86 -108.49 25.30
CA LYS A 16 -1.03 -107.05 25.61
C LYS A 16 -1.44 -106.20 24.38
N GLY A 17 -1.29 -106.72 23.17
CA GLY A 17 -1.75 -106.12 21.92
C GLY A 17 -3.26 -105.86 21.85
N LEU A 18 -4.12 -106.68 22.47
CA LEU A 18 -5.59 -106.43 22.47
C LEU A 18 -5.95 -105.13 23.19
N ASP A 19 -5.29 -104.81 24.31
CA ASP A 19 -5.48 -103.54 25.01
C ASP A 19 -5.05 -102.33 24.17
N PHE A 20 -4.03 -102.50 23.32
CA PHE A 20 -3.63 -101.46 22.36
C PHE A 20 -4.70 -101.23 21.28
N PHE A 21 -5.34 -102.29 20.77
CA PHE A 21 -6.44 -102.15 19.81
C PHE A 21 -7.66 -101.46 20.42
N VAL A 22 -8.00 -101.78 21.67
CA VAL A 22 -9.10 -101.12 22.40
C VAL A 22 -8.79 -99.63 22.58
N LYS A 23 -7.57 -99.27 23.03
CA LYS A 23 -7.16 -97.87 23.18
C LYS A 23 -7.18 -97.10 21.86
N ILE A 24 -6.70 -97.71 20.77
CA ILE A 24 -6.72 -97.09 19.44
C ILE A 24 -8.16 -96.87 18.97
N LYS A 25 -9.05 -97.85 19.19
CA LYS A 25 -10.47 -97.73 18.87
C LYS A 25 -11.13 -96.59 19.65
N GLU A 26 -10.90 -96.49 20.95
CA GLU A 26 -11.41 -95.40 21.79
C GLU A 26 -10.90 -94.02 21.32
N LEU A 27 -9.63 -93.95 20.92
CA LEU A 27 -9.03 -92.73 20.37
C LEU A 27 -9.69 -92.33 19.05
N LEU A 28 -9.93 -93.28 18.15
CA LEU A 28 -10.61 -93.05 16.88
C LEU A 28 -12.07 -92.59 17.09
N GLU A 29 -12.78 -93.19 18.05
CA GLU A 29 -14.15 -92.79 18.37
C GLU A 29 -14.19 -91.37 18.97
N SER A 30 -13.22 -91.03 19.82
CA SER A 30 -13.08 -89.67 20.39
C SER A 30 -12.81 -88.62 19.31
N VAL A 31 -11.94 -88.93 18.34
CA VAL A 31 -11.64 -88.05 17.20
C VAL A 31 -12.87 -87.86 16.32
N LYS A 32 -13.60 -88.93 16.01
CA LYS A 32 -14.85 -88.90 15.23
C LYS A 32 -15.90 -88.01 15.87
N ASN A 33 -16.13 -88.16 17.17
CA ASN A 33 -17.12 -87.36 17.90
C ASN A 33 -16.74 -85.87 17.92
N LYS A 34 -15.45 -85.54 18.11
CA LYS A 34 -14.98 -84.15 18.01
C LYS A 34 -15.15 -83.57 16.61
N LEU A 35 -14.87 -84.33 15.56
CA LEU A 35 -15.08 -83.88 14.18
C LEU A 35 -16.56 -83.59 13.89
N GLN A 36 -17.48 -84.46 14.31
CA GLN A 36 -18.91 -84.23 14.13
C GLN A 36 -19.40 -82.96 14.84
N SER A 37 -18.99 -82.72 16.09
CA SER A 37 -19.34 -81.47 16.79
C SER A 37 -18.85 -80.21 16.06
N ARG A 38 -17.69 -80.30 15.39
CA ARG A 38 -17.09 -79.17 14.69
C ARG A 38 -17.77 -78.90 13.35
N ILE A 39 -18.19 -79.96 12.66
CA ILE A 39 -19.02 -79.85 11.43
C ILE A 39 -20.34 -79.15 11.75
N GLN A 40 -21.05 -79.59 12.79
CA GLN A 40 -22.33 -79.00 13.19
C GLN A 40 -22.21 -77.51 13.54
N SER A 41 -21.13 -77.13 14.26
CA SER A 41 -20.86 -75.73 14.59
C SER A 41 -20.63 -74.86 13.35
N MET A 42 -19.96 -75.40 12.32
CA MET A 42 -19.75 -74.67 11.06
C MET A 42 -21.04 -74.55 10.24
N GLU A 43 -21.91 -75.55 10.24
CA GLU A 43 -23.23 -75.47 9.58
C GLU A 43 -24.12 -74.40 10.22
N ASN A 44 -24.12 -74.32 11.55
CA ASN A 44 -24.84 -73.26 12.27
C ASN A 44 -24.29 -71.87 11.89
N ARG A 45 -22.96 -71.68 11.85
CA ARG A 45 -22.35 -70.41 11.42
C ARG A 45 -22.66 -70.07 9.95
N LYS A 46 -22.71 -71.07 9.06
CA LYS A 46 -23.12 -70.87 7.66
C LYS A 46 -24.55 -70.32 7.58
N SER A 47 -25.48 -70.80 8.42
CA SER A 47 -26.86 -70.31 8.44
C SER A 47 -27.00 -68.86 8.93
N GLU A 48 -26.06 -68.36 9.74
CA GLU A 48 -26.02 -66.97 10.21
C GLU A 48 -25.46 -66.00 9.15
N ILE A 49 -24.51 -66.44 8.32
CA ILE A 49 -23.84 -65.59 7.32
C ILE A 49 -24.78 -65.22 6.15
N PHE A 50 -25.84 -65.99 5.92
CA PHE A 50 -26.82 -65.77 4.84
C PHE A 50 -28.18 -65.23 5.33
N GLN A 51 -28.25 -64.57 6.50
CA GLN A 51 -29.42 -63.77 6.85
C GLN A 51 -29.44 -62.46 6.04
N ASP A 52 -30.41 -62.40 5.13
CA ASP A 52 -30.59 -61.44 4.05
C ASP A 52 -30.95 -60.01 4.52
N SER A 53 -30.04 -59.35 5.24
CA SER A 53 -30.23 -57.98 5.75
C SER A 53 -30.44 -56.92 4.65
N LYS A 54 -29.95 -57.19 3.43
CA LYS A 54 -30.21 -56.35 2.25
C LYS A 54 -31.62 -56.55 1.69
N TYR A 55 -32.15 -57.77 1.73
CA TYR A 55 -33.49 -58.07 1.19
C TYR A 55 -34.61 -57.52 2.09
N LYS A 56 -34.45 -57.58 3.42
CA LYS A 56 -35.41 -56.96 4.36
C LYS A 56 -35.52 -55.45 4.20
N ASN A 57 -34.40 -54.76 3.99
CA ASN A 57 -34.39 -53.31 3.78
C ASN A 57 -35.02 -52.93 2.44
N LEU A 58 -34.82 -53.74 1.39
CA LEU A 58 -35.46 -53.57 0.08
C LEU A 58 -36.99 -53.76 0.17
N LEU A 59 -37.45 -54.81 0.87
CA LEU A 59 -38.87 -55.05 1.08
C LEU A 59 -39.54 -53.92 1.85
N SER A 60 -38.93 -53.40 2.93
CA SER A 60 -39.50 -52.25 3.64
C SER A 60 -39.60 -51.00 2.78
N LEU A 61 -38.64 -50.80 1.85
CA LEU A 61 -38.65 -49.66 0.93
C LEU A 61 -39.78 -49.78 -0.10
N ILE A 62 -39.99 -50.99 -0.64
CA ILE A 62 -41.08 -51.29 -1.59
C ILE A 62 -42.43 -51.11 -0.90
N ASP A 63 -42.58 -51.63 0.32
CA ASP A 63 -43.80 -51.52 1.12
C ASP A 63 -44.17 -50.05 1.41
N ASP A 64 -43.18 -49.19 1.64
CA ASP A 64 -43.38 -47.76 1.86
C ASP A 64 -43.79 -47.01 0.57
N ILE A 65 -43.21 -47.38 -0.58
CA ILE A 65 -43.58 -46.84 -1.89
C ILE A 65 -45.04 -47.21 -2.22
N GLU A 66 -45.40 -48.50 -2.07
CA GLU A 66 -46.74 -49.00 -2.36
C GLU A 66 -47.82 -48.39 -1.45
N LYS A 67 -47.51 -48.11 -0.18
CA LYS A 67 -48.48 -47.50 0.75
C LYS A 67 -48.72 -46.01 0.50
N LYS A 68 -47.71 -45.28 0.04
CA LYS A 68 -47.77 -43.81 -0.08
C LYS A 68 -48.12 -43.30 -1.48
N SER A 69 -47.99 -44.13 -2.51
CA SER A 69 -48.23 -43.70 -3.89
C SER A 69 -49.27 -44.59 -4.57
N LYS A 70 -50.43 -44.01 -4.91
CA LYS A 70 -51.56 -44.75 -5.49
C LYS A 70 -51.62 -44.63 -7.02
N ASN A 71 -50.80 -43.77 -7.62
CA ASN A 71 -50.57 -43.75 -9.08
C ASN A 71 -49.10 -43.47 -9.43
N THR A 72 -48.71 -43.75 -10.67
CA THR A 72 -47.35 -43.61 -11.20
C THR A 72 -46.75 -42.21 -11.02
N ASN A 73 -47.54 -41.14 -11.16
CA ASN A 73 -47.08 -39.76 -10.96
C ASN A 73 -46.79 -39.45 -9.48
N GLU A 74 -47.53 -40.05 -8.54
CA GLU A 74 -47.25 -39.93 -7.10
C GLU A 74 -46.00 -40.70 -6.70
N VAL A 75 -45.74 -41.87 -7.33
CA VAL A 75 -44.49 -42.63 -7.16
C VAL A 75 -43.29 -41.79 -7.64
N ILE A 76 -43.42 -41.19 -8.83
CA ILE A 76 -42.37 -40.34 -9.41
C ILE A 76 -42.11 -39.12 -8.50
N ALA A 77 -43.16 -38.43 -8.05
CA ALA A 77 -43.02 -37.29 -7.15
C ALA A 77 -42.38 -37.67 -5.79
N TYR A 78 -42.72 -38.84 -5.24
CA TYR A 78 -42.13 -39.35 -4.00
C TYR A 78 -40.65 -39.74 -4.17
N LEU A 79 -40.31 -40.37 -5.31
CA LEU A 79 -38.92 -40.69 -5.64
C LEU A 79 -38.10 -39.43 -5.92
N ASP A 80 -38.67 -38.39 -6.55
CA ASP A 80 -38.02 -37.10 -6.77
C ASP A 80 -37.79 -36.30 -5.47
N ASP A 81 -38.61 -36.54 -4.43
CA ASP A 81 -38.45 -35.95 -3.09
C ASP A 81 -37.37 -36.69 -2.26
N LEU A 82 -37.36 -38.03 -2.32
CA LEU A 82 -36.39 -38.87 -1.61
C LEU A 82 -35.00 -38.92 -2.27
N TYR A 83 -34.98 -38.89 -3.61
CA TYR A 83 -33.78 -38.94 -4.42
C TYR A 83 -33.79 -37.73 -5.33
N ILE A 84 -32.77 -36.86 -5.20
CA ILE A 84 -32.69 -35.66 -6.03
C ILE A 84 -32.67 -36.09 -7.50
N SER A 85 -33.71 -35.71 -8.23
CA SER A 85 -33.83 -36.06 -9.65
C SER A 85 -32.64 -35.52 -10.43
N LYS A 86 -32.23 -36.27 -11.47
CA LYS A 86 -31.09 -35.88 -12.32
C LYS A 86 -31.25 -34.46 -12.88
N ASP A 87 -32.48 -34.11 -13.29
CA ASP A 87 -32.77 -32.80 -13.87
C ASP A 87 -32.67 -31.66 -12.82
N ARG A 88 -33.08 -31.93 -11.58
CA ARG A 88 -32.89 -30.99 -10.46
C ARG A 88 -31.41 -30.81 -10.12
N LEU A 89 -30.61 -31.89 -10.09
CA LEU A 89 -29.16 -31.81 -9.91
C LEU A 89 -28.48 -31.02 -11.05
N ILE A 90 -28.89 -31.23 -12.30
CA ILE A 90 -28.37 -30.48 -13.45
C ILE A 90 -28.69 -28.99 -13.29
N SER A 91 -29.94 -28.64 -12.97
CA SER A 91 -30.35 -27.26 -12.74
C SER A 91 -29.58 -26.60 -11.59
N ASP A 92 -29.42 -27.29 -10.46
CA ASP A 92 -28.66 -26.77 -9.32
C ASP A 92 -27.17 -26.58 -9.65
N ILE A 93 -26.58 -27.48 -10.44
CA ILE A 93 -25.20 -27.34 -10.94
C ILE A 93 -25.08 -26.15 -11.90
N GLU A 94 -26.04 -25.97 -12.80
CA GLU A 94 -26.09 -24.83 -13.74
C GLU A 94 -26.19 -23.50 -12.97
N ASN A 95 -27.09 -23.43 -11.99
CA ASN A 95 -27.28 -22.26 -11.12
C ASN A 95 -26.00 -21.98 -10.30
N LYS A 96 -25.38 -23.01 -9.72
CA LYS A 96 -24.11 -22.84 -8.99
C LYS A 96 -22.96 -22.42 -9.90
N LYS A 97 -22.93 -22.86 -11.16
CA LYS A 97 -21.97 -22.37 -12.16
C LYS A 97 -22.20 -20.89 -12.46
N GLN A 98 -23.44 -20.45 -12.57
CA GLN A 98 -23.78 -19.04 -12.74
C GLN A 98 -23.39 -18.20 -11.51
N ASP A 99 -23.71 -18.65 -10.29
CA ASP A 99 -23.29 -18.01 -9.03
C ASP A 99 -21.76 -17.84 -8.98
N VAL A 100 -21.01 -18.89 -9.31
CA VAL A 100 -19.54 -18.86 -9.35
C VAL A 100 -19.02 -17.91 -10.43
N ALA A 101 -19.64 -17.89 -11.60
CA ALA A 101 -19.27 -16.98 -12.68
C ALA A 101 -19.53 -15.51 -12.30
N GLN A 102 -20.68 -15.22 -11.68
CA GLN A 102 -21.01 -13.90 -11.17
C GLN A 102 -20.06 -13.46 -10.06
N MET A 103 -19.77 -14.31 -9.07
CA MET A 103 -18.79 -13.99 -8.02
C MET A 103 -17.38 -13.76 -8.57
N LYS A 104 -16.96 -14.53 -9.58
CA LYS A 104 -15.69 -14.29 -10.29
C LYS A 104 -15.70 -12.94 -11.01
N ALA A 105 -16.78 -12.59 -11.69
CA ALA A 105 -16.92 -11.32 -12.39
C ALA A 105 -16.91 -10.12 -11.42
N ILE A 106 -17.62 -10.22 -10.29
CA ILE A 106 -17.62 -9.20 -9.22
C ILE A 106 -16.21 -9.03 -8.64
N ASN A 107 -15.52 -10.13 -8.34
CA ASN A 107 -14.15 -10.08 -7.83
C ASN A 107 -13.16 -9.49 -8.86
N GLN A 108 -13.34 -9.78 -10.15
CA GLN A 108 -12.52 -9.22 -11.21
C GLN A 108 -12.77 -7.72 -11.40
N ALA A 109 -14.02 -7.27 -11.38
CA ALA A 109 -14.37 -5.86 -11.46
C ALA A 109 -13.79 -5.05 -10.28
N ASN A 110 -13.93 -5.58 -9.06
CA ASN A 110 -13.33 -4.99 -7.86
C ASN A 110 -11.80 -4.92 -7.95
N LEU A 111 -11.16 -6.00 -8.43
CA LEU A 111 -9.71 -6.02 -8.62
C LEU A 111 -9.24 -4.99 -9.66
N ILE A 112 -9.95 -4.86 -10.78
CA ILE A 112 -9.68 -3.83 -11.79
C ILE A 112 -9.81 -2.43 -11.18
N GLN A 113 -10.83 -2.18 -10.37
CA GLN A 113 -11.03 -0.90 -9.69
C GLN A 113 -9.86 -0.60 -8.73
N ILE A 114 -9.47 -1.55 -7.89
CA ILE A 114 -8.32 -1.44 -6.97
C ILE A 114 -7.04 -1.11 -7.74
N LEU A 115 -6.73 -1.86 -8.80
CA LEU A 115 -5.54 -1.66 -9.62
C LEU A 115 -5.52 -0.30 -10.32
N ASN A 116 -6.66 0.17 -10.84
CA ASN A 116 -6.77 1.50 -11.44
C ASN A 116 -6.56 2.61 -10.40
N THR A 117 -7.09 2.45 -9.19
CA THR A 117 -6.89 3.40 -8.09
C THR A 117 -5.41 3.46 -7.69
N GLN A 118 -4.75 2.30 -7.53
CA GLN A 118 -3.30 2.25 -7.28
C GLN A 118 -2.52 2.99 -8.38
N TYR A 119 -2.82 2.72 -9.64
CA TYR A 119 -2.13 3.31 -10.78
C TYR A 119 -2.24 4.84 -10.78
N LYS A 120 -3.46 5.37 -10.59
CA LYS A 120 -3.70 6.82 -10.52
C LYS A 120 -2.92 7.45 -9.37
N LYS A 121 -2.97 6.85 -8.18
CA LYS A 121 -2.26 7.36 -7.01
C LYS A 121 -0.74 7.38 -7.20
N LEU A 122 -0.16 6.31 -7.74
CA LEU A 122 1.28 6.26 -8.07
C LEU A 122 1.68 7.34 -9.09
N ASN A 123 0.81 7.62 -10.07
CA ASN A 123 1.06 8.67 -11.06
C ASN A 123 1.02 10.09 -10.45
N GLU A 124 0.10 10.34 -9.51
CA GLU A 124 0.05 11.59 -8.73
C GLU A 124 1.33 11.80 -7.91
N ILE A 125 1.83 10.74 -7.24
CA ILE A 125 3.09 10.80 -6.48
C ILE A 125 4.26 11.15 -7.40
N ILE A 126 4.39 10.48 -8.56
CA ILE A 126 5.47 10.78 -9.51
C ILE A 126 5.44 12.26 -9.88
N SER A 127 4.26 12.80 -10.15
CA SER A 127 4.10 14.20 -10.51
C SER A 127 4.59 15.12 -9.39
N VAL A 128 4.26 14.82 -8.14
CA VAL A 128 4.74 15.58 -6.98
C VAL A 128 6.25 15.46 -6.80
N PHE A 129 6.83 14.27 -6.96
CA PHE A 129 8.28 14.07 -6.86
C PHE A 129 9.02 14.84 -7.95
N GLN A 130 8.55 14.80 -9.20
CA GLN A 130 9.17 15.54 -10.31
C GLN A 130 9.12 17.06 -10.09
N LEU A 131 7.98 17.58 -9.63
CA LEU A 131 7.85 19.01 -9.33
C LEU A 131 8.72 19.42 -8.14
N SER A 132 8.80 18.57 -7.11
CA SER A 132 9.64 18.84 -5.93
C SER A 132 11.12 18.80 -6.30
N GLN A 133 11.55 17.83 -7.11
CA GLN A 133 12.93 17.76 -7.63
C GLN A 133 13.31 19.02 -8.41
N LYS A 134 12.38 19.61 -9.17
CA LYS A 134 12.62 20.89 -9.86
C LYS A 134 12.82 22.05 -8.87
N ASP A 135 12.04 22.09 -7.79
CA ASP A 135 12.12 23.13 -6.76
C ASP A 135 13.38 23.01 -5.90
N PHE A 136 13.88 21.79 -5.68
CA PHE A 136 15.13 21.51 -4.99
C PHE A 136 16.28 21.19 -5.95
N SER A 137 16.24 21.73 -7.18
CA SER A 137 17.31 21.55 -8.15
C SER A 137 18.51 22.46 -7.85
N GLU A 138 19.69 22.02 -8.25
CA GLU A 138 20.93 22.80 -8.12
C GLU A 138 20.79 24.20 -8.76
N GLU A 139 20.22 24.28 -9.97
CA GLU A 139 19.99 25.55 -10.68
C GLU A 139 19.12 26.51 -9.84
N LYS A 140 18.05 25.99 -9.23
CA LYS A 140 17.14 26.76 -8.39
C LYS A 140 17.85 27.24 -7.12
N ILE A 141 18.60 26.36 -6.47
CA ILE A 141 19.38 26.68 -5.26
C ILE A 141 20.41 27.78 -5.59
N ILE A 142 21.18 27.63 -6.66
CA ILE A 142 22.16 28.64 -7.10
C ILE A 142 21.49 30.00 -7.35
N THR A 143 20.34 30.00 -8.04
CA THR A 143 19.58 31.22 -8.32
C THR A 143 19.18 31.94 -7.04
N ILE A 144 18.66 31.20 -6.07
CA ILE A 144 18.22 31.77 -4.78
C ILE A 144 19.41 32.25 -3.96
N SER A 145 20.48 31.47 -3.88
CA SER A 145 21.71 31.86 -3.17
C SER A 145 22.33 33.13 -3.75
N ASN A 146 22.32 33.27 -5.08
CA ASN A 146 22.75 34.51 -5.75
C ASN A 146 21.87 35.70 -5.37
N LEU A 147 20.54 35.53 -5.35
CA LEU A 147 19.62 36.58 -4.93
C LEU A 147 19.78 36.95 -3.44
N GLN A 148 20.01 35.97 -2.56
CA GLN A 148 20.28 36.20 -1.13
C GLN A 148 21.60 36.96 -0.93
N LYS A 149 22.65 36.60 -1.69
CA LYS A 149 23.92 37.34 -1.68
C LYS A 149 23.73 38.78 -2.15
N GLN A 150 23.04 38.98 -3.28
CA GLN A 150 22.71 40.33 -3.77
C GLN A 150 21.93 41.13 -2.73
N TYR A 151 20.98 40.52 -2.03
CA TYR A 151 20.21 41.17 -0.98
C TYR A 151 21.11 41.56 0.20
N SER A 152 22.01 40.68 0.63
CA SER A 152 22.98 40.91 1.70
C SER A 152 23.93 42.05 1.36
N ASP A 153 24.49 42.05 0.15
CA ASP A 153 25.39 43.09 -0.34
C ASP A 153 24.70 44.47 -0.36
N LEU A 154 23.40 44.51 -0.70
CA LEU A 154 22.61 45.75 -0.68
C LEU A 154 22.32 46.23 0.75
N LEU A 155 22.11 45.33 1.70
CA LEU A 155 21.96 45.68 3.12
C LEU A 155 23.27 46.24 3.69
N GLU A 156 24.41 45.63 3.35
CA GLU A 156 25.72 46.10 3.80
C GLU A 156 26.08 47.47 3.19
N LYS A 157 25.80 47.67 1.89
CA LYS A 157 25.96 48.98 1.23
C LYS A 157 25.13 50.05 1.93
N GLU A 158 23.86 49.79 2.17
CA GLU A 158 22.99 50.73 2.88
C GLU A 158 23.47 51.02 4.30
N LYS A 159 23.94 49.99 5.02
CA LYS A 159 24.52 50.16 6.36
C LYS A 159 25.74 51.09 6.32
N ASN A 160 26.68 50.84 5.40
CA ASN A 160 27.89 51.65 5.24
C ASN A 160 27.57 53.09 4.83
N GLU A 161 26.59 53.30 3.94
CA GLU A 161 26.11 54.61 3.55
C GLU A 161 25.46 55.34 4.74
N ASN A 162 24.60 54.66 5.51
CA ASN A 162 23.97 55.24 6.70
C ASN A 162 25.01 55.59 7.78
N GLU A 163 26.02 54.74 8.01
CA GLU A 163 27.09 55.02 8.98
C GLU A 163 27.90 56.26 8.60
N LYS A 164 28.27 56.41 7.32
CA LYS A 164 28.96 57.61 6.81
C LYS A 164 28.12 58.87 7.03
N LEU A 165 26.83 58.79 6.74
CA LEU A 165 25.90 59.91 6.96
C LEU A 165 25.74 60.24 8.45
N ALA A 166 25.63 59.22 9.31
CA ALA A 166 25.48 59.43 10.76
C ALA A 166 26.66 60.21 11.36
N VAL A 167 27.89 59.96 10.89
CA VAL A 167 29.09 60.72 11.29
C VAL A 167 28.98 62.19 10.87
N GLN A 168 28.50 62.45 9.65
CA GLN A 168 28.34 63.82 9.12
C GLN A 168 27.21 64.58 9.82
N VAL A 169 26.17 63.87 10.25
CA VAL A 169 24.93 64.45 10.77
C VAL A 169 24.94 64.67 12.30
N LYS A 170 26.04 64.33 13.00
CA LYS A 170 26.25 64.54 14.45
C LYS A 170 25.00 64.25 15.31
N ASN A 171 24.84 62.99 15.73
CA ASN A 171 23.86 62.51 16.72
C ASN A 171 22.42 62.24 16.22
N ILE A 172 22.21 61.91 14.95
CA ILE A 172 20.92 61.37 14.50
C ILE A 172 21.03 59.86 14.26
N VAL A 173 20.12 59.09 14.86
CA VAL A 173 19.91 57.69 14.53
C VAL A 173 19.12 57.62 13.23
N ILE A 174 19.76 57.17 12.16
CA ILE A 174 19.11 56.98 10.85
C ILE A 174 18.27 55.70 10.91
N ASN A 175 16.99 55.85 11.23
CA ASN A 175 16.00 54.77 11.29
C ASN A 175 14.88 54.97 10.23
N SER A 176 13.86 54.12 10.24
CA SER A 176 12.71 54.23 9.33
C SER A 176 11.94 55.54 9.50
N GLU A 177 11.74 55.99 10.74
CA GLU A 177 11.00 57.21 11.06
C GLU A 177 11.71 58.46 10.52
N TRP A 178 13.04 58.52 10.68
CA TRP A 178 13.85 59.60 10.13
C TRP A 178 13.77 59.65 8.60
N ARG A 179 13.76 58.47 7.94
CA ARG A 179 13.56 58.39 6.49
C ARG A 179 12.17 58.84 6.07
N ASP A 180 11.13 58.55 6.85
CA ASP A 180 9.77 59.01 6.57
C ASP A 180 9.65 60.53 6.68
N VAL A 181 10.34 61.14 7.64
CA VAL A 181 10.45 62.60 7.76
C VAL A 181 11.13 63.20 6.53
N LEU A 182 12.27 62.65 6.11
CA LEU A 182 12.96 63.14 4.90
C LEU A 182 12.15 62.93 3.62
N ASN A 183 11.48 61.78 3.46
CA ASN A 183 10.60 61.52 2.32
C ASN A 183 9.43 62.50 2.26
N SER A 184 8.85 62.82 3.41
CA SER A 184 7.78 63.82 3.52
C SER A 184 8.28 65.21 3.16
N ALA A 185 9.46 65.59 3.63
CA ALA A 185 10.12 66.85 3.25
C ALA A 185 10.40 66.90 1.74
N GLN A 186 10.92 65.81 1.16
CA GLN A 186 11.20 65.75 -0.28
C GLN A 186 9.92 65.84 -1.13
N ARG A 187 8.82 65.19 -0.70
CA ARG A 187 7.51 65.33 -1.34
C ARG A 187 7.00 66.76 -1.29
N TYR A 188 7.16 67.44 -0.16
CA TYR A 188 6.80 68.85 -0.04
C TYR A 188 7.56 69.71 -1.05
N TYR A 189 8.89 69.62 -1.11
CA TYR A 189 9.68 70.38 -2.08
C TYR A 189 9.27 70.06 -3.53
N ASN A 190 9.09 68.77 -3.86
CA ASN A 190 8.65 68.35 -5.18
C ASN A 190 7.28 68.95 -5.55
N SER A 191 6.34 69.07 -4.60
CA SER A 191 5.03 69.70 -4.82
C SER A 191 5.14 71.19 -5.17
N GLN A 192 6.20 71.84 -4.67
CA GLN A 192 6.55 73.24 -4.98
C GLN A 192 7.40 73.37 -6.24
N LYS A 193 7.58 72.29 -7.02
CA LYS A 193 8.49 72.21 -8.19
C LYS A 193 9.94 72.57 -7.84
N GLN A 194 10.34 72.34 -6.59
CA GLN A 194 11.70 72.49 -6.11
C GLN A 194 12.28 71.11 -5.78
N THR A 195 13.51 70.83 -6.20
CA THR A 195 14.15 69.54 -5.90
C THR A 195 14.88 69.53 -4.56
N GLN A 196 15.20 70.70 -4.02
CA GLN A 196 15.90 70.90 -2.75
C GLN A 196 15.62 72.32 -2.20
N PRO A 197 15.96 72.62 -0.93
CA PRO A 197 15.86 73.97 -0.41
C PRO A 197 16.78 74.91 -1.17
N VAL A 198 16.36 76.16 -1.36
CA VAL A 198 17.18 77.21 -1.97
C VAL A 198 17.70 78.12 -0.87
N LEU A 199 18.96 78.52 -0.96
CA LEU A 199 19.57 79.49 -0.07
C LEU A 199 18.72 80.75 0.05
N GLY A 200 18.50 81.26 1.27
CA GLY A 200 17.67 82.45 1.53
C GLY A 200 16.16 82.18 1.62
N ASN A 201 15.69 80.94 1.34
CA ASN A 201 14.31 80.57 1.62
C ASN A 201 14.05 80.51 3.12
N ARG A 202 12.81 80.74 3.55
CA ARG A 202 12.39 80.52 4.93
C ARG A 202 11.97 79.06 5.15
N CYS A 203 12.37 78.49 6.29
CA CYS A 203 11.95 77.17 6.74
C CYS A 203 10.43 77.13 6.96
N ILE A 204 9.74 76.13 6.39
CA ILE A 204 8.28 75.98 6.53
C ILE A 204 7.85 75.69 7.98
N LEU A 205 8.72 75.08 8.79
CA LEU A 205 8.38 74.70 10.16
C LEU A 205 8.58 75.84 11.17
N CYS A 206 9.65 76.64 11.02
CA CYS A 206 10.03 77.65 12.00
C CYS A 206 10.18 79.08 11.45
N GLY A 207 10.04 79.29 10.14
CA GLY A 207 10.10 80.62 9.52
C GLY A 207 11.49 81.26 9.42
N ASN A 208 12.53 80.60 9.94
CA ASN A 208 13.91 81.07 9.89
C ASN A 208 14.51 80.94 8.48
N GLU A 209 15.38 81.87 8.11
CA GLU A 209 16.08 81.84 6.84
C GLU A 209 17.08 80.67 6.78
N ILE A 210 17.09 79.95 5.65
CA ILE A 210 17.97 78.82 5.39
C ILE A 210 19.32 79.36 4.93
N GLY A 211 20.31 79.24 5.82
CA GLY A 211 21.70 79.55 5.53
C GLY A 211 22.40 78.46 4.71
N GLN A 212 23.64 78.73 4.34
CA GLN A 212 24.45 77.87 3.47
C GLN A 212 24.72 76.49 4.07
N GLU A 213 25.01 76.42 5.37
CA GLU A 213 25.23 75.15 6.06
C GLU A 213 23.96 74.29 6.10
N GLN A 214 22.79 74.89 6.33
CA GLN A 214 21.51 74.16 6.36
C GLN A 214 21.11 73.66 4.97
N GLU A 215 21.31 74.47 3.92
CA GLU A 215 21.04 74.06 2.54
C GLU A 215 21.90 72.85 2.14
N GLN A 216 23.20 72.91 2.39
CA GLN A 216 24.13 71.83 2.12
C GLN A 216 23.76 70.56 2.90
N PHE A 217 23.41 70.70 4.18
CA PHE A 217 23.00 69.59 5.03
C PHE A 217 21.73 68.90 4.51
N ILE A 218 20.69 69.67 4.15
CA ILE A 218 19.43 69.10 3.64
C ILE A 218 19.64 68.47 2.26
N SER A 219 20.44 69.10 1.38
CA SER A 219 20.77 68.55 0.06
C SER A 219 21.52 67.22 0.16
N MET A 220 22.46 67.11 1.09
CA MET A 220 23.15 65.86 1.43
C MET A 220 22.16 64.77 1.87
N CYS A 221 21.22 65.11 2.76
CA CYS A 221 20.18 64.17 3.22
C CYS A 221 19.25 63.70 2.08
N PHE A 222 18.86 64.60 1.16
CA PHE A 222 18.03 64.24 0.00
C PHE A 222 18.77 63.42 -1.06
N SER A 223 20.08 63.65 -1.21
CA SER A 223 20.93 62.84 -2.10
C SER A 223 21.06 61.41 -1.57
N HIS A 224 21.23 61.24 -0.26
CA HIS A 224 21.22 59.94 0.42
C HIS A 224 19.92 59.15 0.21
N LEU A 225 18.76 59.84 0.18
CA LEU A 225 17.48 59.20 -0.14
C LEU A 225 17.40 58.67 -1.59
N LYS A 226 17.99 59.37 -2.56
CA LYS A 226 17.97 58.98 -3.98
C LYS A 226 18.91 57.83 -4.29
N GLU A 227 20.04 57.74 -3.60
CA GLU A 227 20.97 56.60 -3.68
C GLU A 227 20.44 55.35 -2.98
N GLY A 228 19.44 55.52 -2.10
CA GLY A 228 18.84 54.46 -1.31
C GLY A 228 18.50 53.23 -2.13
N ALA A 229 19.23 52.14 -1.86
CA ALA A 229 19.08 50.80 -2.41
C ALA A 229 17.66 50.19 -2.25
N ASN A 230 16.67 50.91 -1.72
CA ASN A 230 15.33 50.45 -1.39
C ASN A 230 14.56 49.85 -2.58
N SER A 231 14.57 50.50 -3.74
CA SER A 231 13.88 49.96 -4.93
C SER A 231 14.52 48.64 -5.40
N LYS A 232 15.86 48.58 -5.44
CA LYS A 232 16.62 47.38 -5.80
C LYS A 232 16.45 46.26 -4.77
N LYS A 233 16.54 46.55 -3.47
CA LYS A 233 16.29 45.58 -2.38
C LYS A 233 14.89 45.00 -2.47
N ARG A 234 13.87 45.84 -2.70
CA ARG A 234 12.49 45.40 -2.86
C ARG A 234 12.34 44.47 -4.06
N LEU A 235 12.92 44.82 -5.21
CA LEU A 235 12.93 43.96 -6.41
C LEU A 235 13.60 42.60 -6.15
N VAL A 236 14.76 42.60 -5.47
CA VAL A 236 15.46 41.34 -5.11
C VAL A 236 14.61 40.49 -4.16
N LYS A 237 13.95 41.10 -3.16
CA LYS A 237 13.09 40.37 -2.23
C LYS A 237 11.83 39.83 -2.91
N GLU A 238 11.21 40.59 -3.81
CA GLU A 238 10.09 40.12 -4.63
C GLU A 238 10.51 38.94 -5.52
N ASN A 239 11.70 39.01 -6.11
CA ASN A 239 12.25 37.90 -6.89
C ASN A 239 12.54 36.67 -6.02
N LEU A 240 13.10 36.83 -4.81
CA LEU A 240 13.28 35.73 -3.85
C LEU A 240 11.96 35.04 -3.52
N ASN A 241 10.91 35.83 -3.24
CA ASN A 241 9.59 35.29 -2.90
C ASN A 241 8.98 34.48 -4.06
N LYS A 242 9.21 34.89 -5.32
CA LYS A 242 8.76 34.13 -6.51
C LYS A 242 9.50 32.79 -6.68
N GLN A 243 10.68 32.64 -6.09
CA GLN A 243 11.45 31.41 -6.19
C GLN A 243 11.12 30.40 -5.07
N MET A 244 10.26 30.75 -4.11
CA MET A 244 9.92 29.85 -3.01
C MET A 244 9.22 28.56 -3.50
N PRO A 245 9.60 27.39 -2.95
CA PRO A 245 8.89 26.15 -3.23
C PRO A 245 7.43 26.24 -2.78
N LEU A 246 6.54 25.74 -3.62
CA LEU A 246 5.11 25.65 -3.29
C LEU A 246 4.87 24.52 -2.30
N GLU A 247 3.97 24.74 -1.34
CA GLU A 247 3.49 23.66 -0.49
C GLU A 247 2.71 22.66 -1.33
N ARG A 248 3.19 21.42 -1.33
CA ARG A 248 2.52 20.30 -2.00
C ARG A 248 2.15 19.31 -0.93
N HIS A 249 0.90 19.37 -0.46
CA HIS A 249 0.35 18.30 0.36
C HIS A 249 -0.15 17.19 -0.54
N LEU A 250 0.50 16.04 -0.45
CA LEU A 250 -0.03 14.79 -0.98
C LEU A 250 -0.43 13.94 0.23
N SER A 251 -1.72 13.91 0.56
CA SER A 251 -2.19 13.04 1.64
C SER A 251 -2.21 11.60 1.15
N TRP A 252 -1.46 10.77 1.85
CA TRP A 252 -1.45 9.32 1.70
C TRP A 252 -2.34 8.73 2.81
N SER A 253 -3.59 8.42 2.48
CA SER A 253 -4.56 7.96 3.48
C SER A 253 -4.33 6.49 3.86
N GLU A 254 -4.88 6.06 5.00
CA GLU A 254 -4.82 4.63 5.37
C GLU A 254 -5.57 3.76 4.35
N SER A 255 -6.69 4.26 3.79
CA SER A 255 -7.37 3.61 2.68
C SER A 255 -6.50 3.48 1.43
N ASP A 256 -5.62 4.45 1.15
CA ASP A 256 -4.68 4.29 0.03
C ASP A 256 -3.72 3.14 0.27
N LYS A 257 -3.27 2.92 1.53
CA LYS A 257 -2.37 1.82 1.91
C LYS A 257 -3.03 0.45 1.82
N GLU A 258 -4.28 0.35 2.31
CA GLU A 258 -5.05 -0.89 2.29
C GLU A 258 -5.26 -1.42 0.87
N ILE A 259 -5.30 -0.52 -0.11
CA ILE A 259 -5.43 -0.88 -1.51
C ILE A 259 -4.14 -1.55 -2.03
N PHE A 260 -2.95 -1.30 -1.46
CA PHE A 260 -1.69 -1.93 -1.88
C PHE A 260 -1.46 -3.30 -1.21
N ASP A 261 -1.09 -4.29 -2.03
CA ASP A 261 -0.74 -5.66 -1.59
C ASP A 261 0.49 -5.68 -0.65
N GLU A 262 0.65 -6.74 0.16
CA GLU A 262 1.74 -6.87 1.15
C GLU A 262 3.13 -6.70 0.53
N ASN A 263 3.29 -7.18 -0.71
CA ASN A 263 4.51 -7.06 -1.49
C ASN A 263 4.91 -5.61 -1.82
N LYS A 264 3.97 -4.67 -1.73
CA LYS A 264 4.19 -3.25 -2.02
C LYS A 264 4.27 -2.38 -0.76
N LYS A 265 4.08 -2.93 0.44
CA LYS A 265 4.18 -2.20 1.73
C LYS A 265 5.54 -1.47 1.88
N VAL A 266 6.63 -2.09 1.43
CA VAL A 266 7.97 -1.47 1.48
C VAL A 266 8.06 -0.22 0.58
N LEU A 267 7.52 -0.30 -0.63
CA LEU A 267 7.48 0.84 -1.56
C LEU A 267 6.62 1.98 -0.98
N VAL A 268 5.48 1.64 -0.39
CA VAL A 268 4.61 2.60 0.29
C VAL A 268 5.34 3.32 1.43
N GLY A 269 6.03 2.59 2.31
CA GLY A 269 6.80 3.21 3.40
C GLY A 269 7.95 4.11 2.92
N LYS A 270 8.61 3.75 1.80
CA LYS A 270 9.61 4.61 1.16
C LYS A 270 8.97 5.91 0.64
N ILE A 271 7.82 5.82 -0.02
CA ILE A 271 7.08 6.98 -0.54
C ILE A 271 6.71 7.93 0.61
N GLU A 272 6.15 7.41 1.71
CA GLU A 272 5.78 8.23 2.87
C GLU A 272 6.98 8.95 3.48
N SER A 273 8.10 8.23 3.63
CA SER A 273 9.33 8.81 4.16
C SER A 273 9.83 9.96 3.29
N ILE A 274 9.72 9.83 1.97
CA ILE A 274 10.13 10.86 1.01
C ILE A 274 9.15 12.04 1.02
N LEU A 275 7.84 11.80 1.13
CA LEU A 275 6.85 12.88 1.26
C LEU A 275 7.11 13.72 2.51
N ASN A 276 7.35 13.08 3.65
CA ASN A 276 7.71 13.79 4.89
C ASN A 276 9.02 14.59 4.75
N LEU A 277 10.00 14.04 4.02
CA LEU A 277 11.26 14.73 3.74
C LEU A 277 11.05 15.96 2.84
N ILE A 278 10.17 15.87 1.84
CA ILE A 278 9.78 17.01 0.99
C ILE A 278 9.12 18.12 1.83
N GLU A 279 8.18 17.77 2.72
CA GLU A 279 7.52 18.73 3.61
C GLU A 279 8.53 19.41 4.55
N THR A 280 9.36 18.62 5.21
CA THR A 280 10.40 19.11 6.13
C THR A 280 11.38 20.04 5.41
N ASN A 281 11.86 19.65 4.23
CA ASN A 281 12.78 20.47 3.45
C ASN A 281 12.12 21.75 2.94
N THR A 282 10.83 21.72 2.57
CA THR A 282 10.09 22.92 2.19
C THR A 282 10.06 23.93 3.33
N ILE A 283 9.83 23.48 4.56
CA ILE A 283 9.83 24.34 5.76
C ILE A 283 11.22 24.94 6.00
N ILE A 284 12.26 24.11 6.00
CA ILE A 284 13.65 24.54 6.20
C ILE A 284 14.03 25.59 5.15
N PHE A 285 13.70 25.31 3.88
CA PHE A 285 14.00 26.19 2.76
C PHE A 285 13.33 27.56 2.92
N LYS A 286 12.04 27.59 3.30
CA LYS A 286 11.34 28.84 3.60
C LYS A 286 11.99 29.62 4.74
N SER A 287 12.42 28.94 5.80
CA SER A 287 13.15 29.57 6.92
C SER A 287 14.46 30.20 6.46
N CYS A 288 15.27 29.48 5.68
CA CYS A 288 16.54 29.98 5.15
C CYS A 288 16.36 31.23 4.28
N VAL A 289 15.34 31.25 3.40
CA VAL A 289 15.05 32.43 2.57
C VAL A 289 14.56 33.61 3.41
N ASN A 290 13.75 33.36 4.44
CA ASN A 290 13.24 34.42 5.33
C ASN A 290 14.36 35.03 6.19
N GLU A 291 15.26 34.20 6.72
CA GLU A 291 16.42 34.60 7.52
C GLU A 291 17.61 35.06 6.68
N ASN A 292 17.47 35.06 5.34
CA ASN A 292 18.54 35.43 4.40
C ASN A 292 19.83 34.60 4.58
N LYS A 293 19.70 33.33 4.97
CA LYS A 293 20.80 32.36 5.07
C LYS A 293 21.07 31.74 3.70
N ILE A 294 22.31 31.83 3.23
CA ILE A 294 22.74 31.28 1.94
C ILE A 294 22.48 29.77 1.91
N LEU A 295 21.74 29.33 0.89
CA LEU A 295 21.51 27.91 0.63
C LEU A 295 22.72 27.29 -0.06
N ASP A 296 23.02 26.05 0.32
CA ASP A 296 24.13 25.27 -0.21
C ASP A 296 23.58 24.23 -1.21
N VAL A 297 24.33 23.96 -2.28
CA VAL A 297 23.97 22.98 -3.32
C VAL A 297 23.81 21.57 -2.75
N LYS A 298 24.40 21.28 -1.57
CA LYS A 298 24.15 20.02 -0.85
C LYS A 298 22.68 19.76 -0.49
N TYR A 299 21.82 20.78 -0.54
CA TYR A 299 20.37 20.63 -0.34
C TYR A 299 19.62 20.20 -1.61
N THR A 300 20.34 19.92 -2.70
CA THR A 300 19.76 19.36 -3.93
C THR A 300 19.19 17.98 -3.64
N ILE A 301 17.98 17.71 -4.14
CA ILE A 301 17.31 16.42 -3.94
C ILE A 301 17.07 15.75 -5.29
N ASP A 302 17.45 14.47 -5.38
CA ASP A 302 17.19 13.63 -6.55
C ASP A 302 16.23 12.49 -6.18
N PHE A 303 15.09 12.44 -6.86
CA PHE A 303 14.09 11.38 -6.70
C PHE A 303 14.11 10.37 -7.85
N SER A 304 15.11 10.39 -8.73
CA SER A 304 15.19 9.52 -9.91
C SER A 304 15.05 8.04 -9.57
N SER A 305 15.74 7.58 -8.51
CA SER A 305 15.70 6.17 -8.08
C SER A 305 14.29 5.73 -7.66
N ILE A 306 13.62 6.50 -6.79
CA ILE A 306 12.27 6.15 -6.35
C ILE A 306 11.24 6.28 -7.49
N ILE A 307 11.42 7.26 -8.39
CA ILE A 307 10.55 7.42 -9.57
C ILE A 307 10.65 6.18 -10.46
N ILE A 308 11.85 5.61 -10.63
CA ILE A 308 12.04 4.34 -11.38
C ILE A 308 11.34 3.18 -10.68
N GLU A 309 11.49 3.04 -9.35
CA GLU A 309 10.77 2.00 -8.58
C GLU A 309 9.25 2.13 -8.74
N ILE A 310 8.70 3.34 -8.65
CA ILE A 310 7.25 3.58 -8.83
C ILE A 310 6.82 3.24 -10.25
N LYS A 311 7.58 3.65 -11.27
CA LYS A 311 7.28 3.31 -12.68
C LYS A 311 7.29 1.81 -12.92
N ASN A 312 8.21 1.06 -12.31
CA ASN A 312 8.23 -0.39 -12.39
C ASN A 312 6.95 -0.99 -11.76
N ALA A 313 6.56 -0.51 -10.58
CA ALA A 313 5.32 -0.95 -9.92
C ALA A 313 4.06 -0.60 -10.72
N MET A 314 4.05 0.54 -11.42
CA MET A 314 2.98 0.93 -12.35
C MET A 314 2.94 0.02 -13.56
N ASN A 315 4.09 -0.32 -14.16
CA ASN A 315 4.16 -1.25 -15.29
C ASN A 315 3.62 -2.64 -14.93
N GLU A 316 3.89 -3.14 -13.72
CA GLU A 316 3.31 -4.38 -13.23
C GLU A 316 1.77 -4.30 -13.10
N ILE A 317 1.26 -3.17 -12.60
CA ILE A 317 -0.19 -2.92 -12.50
C ILE A 317 -0.81 -2.90 -13.89
N SER A 318 -0.22 -2.16 -14.84
CA SER A 318 -0.70 -2.10 -16.23
C SER A 318 -0.73 -3.47 -16.88
N LYS A 319 0.33 -4.29 -16.72
CA LYS A 319 0.34 -5.67 -17.22
C LYS A 319 -0.78 -6.52 -16.62
N LYS A 320 -1.05 -6.38 -15.31
CA LYS A 320 -2.16 -7.10 -14.66
C LYS A 320 -3.52 -6.61 -15.17
N LEU A 321 -3.71 -5.30 -15.32
CA LEU A 321 -4.92 -4.72 -15.90
C LEU A 321 -5.16 -5.23 -17.33
N ASP A 322 -4.12 -5.30 -18.16
CA ASP A 322 -4.18 -5.83 -19.53
C ASP A 322 -4.51 -7.33 -19.58
N MET A 323 -4.10 -8.11 -18.58
CA MET A 323 -4.48 -9.51 -18.45
C MET A 323 -5.94 -9.67 -18.03
N LEU A 324 -6.41 -8.81 -17.11
CA LEU A 324 -7.77 -8.83 -16.58
C LEU A 324 -8.79 -8.23 -17.56
N SER A 325 -8.38 -7.39 -18.51
CA SER A 325 -9.26 -6.81 -19.52
C SER A 325 -9.49 -7.72 -20.73
N LYS A 326 -8.60 -8.70 -20.97
CA LYS A 326 -8.76 -9.68 -22.05
C LYS A 326 -9.82 -10.70 -21.68
N SER A 327 -10.78 -10.92 -22.56
CA SER A 327 -11.80 -11.96 -22.38
C SER A 327 -11.14 -13.35 -22.31
N ASN A 328 -11.77 -14.31 -21.63
CA ASN A 328 -11.29 -15.71 -21.59
C ASN A 328 -11.02 -16.30 -23.01
N GLY A 329 -11.68 -15.78 -24.06
CA GLY A 329 -11.46 -16.18 -25.45
C GLY A 329 -10.14 -15.71 -26.05
N GLU A 330 -9.65 -14.51 -25.70
CA GLU A 330 -8.38 -13.98 -26.21
C GLU A 330 -7.17 -14.61 -25.54
N ILE A 331 -7.29 -15.00 -24.27
CA ILE A 331 -6.23 -15.72 -23.53
C ILE A 331 -6.02 -17.13 -24.10
N TYR A 332 -7.11 -17.78 -24.54
CA TYR A 332 -7.05 -19.09 -25.21
C TYR A 332 -6.44 -19.01 -26.61
N LEU A 333 -6.82 -18.00 -27.40
CA LEU A 333 -6.26 -17.78 -28.75
C LEU A 333 -4.75 -17.49 -28.71
N LYS A 334 -4.27 -16.74 -27.72
CA LYS A 334 -2.84 -16.43 -27.61
C LYS A 334 -1.99 -17.67 -27.30
N LYS A 335 -2.51 -18.61 -26.50
CA LYS A 335 -1.84 -19.90 -26.23
C LYS A 335 -1.84 -20.87 -27.43
N LEU A 336 -2.75 -20.70 -28.38
CA LEU A 336 -2.81 -21.50 -29.61
C LEU A 336 -1.91 -20.94 -30.72
N VAL A 337 -1.48 -19.68 -30.63
CA VAL A 337 -0.58 -19.04 -31.60
C VAL A 337 0.90 -19.24 -31.21
N ASP A 338 1.17 -19.55 -29.93
CA ASP A 338 2.51 -19.87 -29.42
C ASP A 338 2.84 -21.40 -29.46
N ILE A 339 2.06 -22.20 -30.20
CA ILE A 339 2.33 -23.61 -30.60
C ILE A 339 2.46 -23.61 -32.12
#